data_AF-A0A1I3U765-F1
#
_entry.id   AF-A0A1I3U765-F1
#
_cell.length_a   1.000
_cell.length_b   1.000
_cell.length_c   1.000
_cell.angle_alpha   90.00
_cell.angle_beta   90.00
_cell.angle_gamma   90.00
#
_symmetry.space_group_name_H-M   'P 1'
#
loop_
_entity.id
_entity.type
_entity.pdbx_description
1 polymer ?
#
loop_
_entity_poly.entity_id
_entity_poly.type
_entity_poly.pdbx_seq_one_letter_code
_entity_poly.pdbx_strand_id
1 'polypeptide(L)'
;MAADYEVPRYSSSLEEVVNDPEADAVIIALPNHLHEAAVEACVRAKKAVLCTKPLGRNAAEALRMLRAVEKAGIFHGYLEDLFYTPKTQKAIADARRGALGKILWTRSREAHPGPHSDWFWDKEMAGGGAIIDLACHCIEIGRGYIGKDIRPLEVMCWADTQVKPIDAEDNAIGLVRYENGAISQFEVSWTFRGGLDLRDEVMGSEGTVWVNNFLRTGFEMYSSGKGNTYVAEKAESNNGWLFPVGDEVHELGYRHMFTDMLDSMDQDTVPEETFYDGYIVNAIMDAAYLSAQTKKWEPVMLEVWRGKTSVEKDDLFRDYDEQYYLIKEERTHYGTMKVILKNKLTGDIVEQEKPTGDT
;
A
#
# COMPACT_ATOMS: atom_id res chain seq x y z
N MET A 1 12.01 27.27 -7.21
CA MET A 1 12.28 25.81 -7.25
C MET A 1 13.71 25.51 -7.66
N ALA A 2 14.14 25.66 -8.92
CA ALA A 2 15.52 25.29 -9.31
C ALA A 2 16.61 25.99 -8.48
N ALA A 3 16.45 27.29 -8.18
CA ALA A 3 17.35 28.04 -7.32
C ALA A 3 17.38 27.54 -5.86
N ASP A 4 16.25 26.99 -5.35
CA ASP A 4 16.14 26.53 -3.96
C ASP A 4 16.92 25.23 -3.72
N TYR A 5 17.17 24.47 -4.79
CA TYR A 5 17.91 23.20 -4.78
C TYR A 5 19.25 23.29 -5.53
N GLU A 6 19.70 24.51 -5.87
CA GLU A 6 20.95 24.76 -6.59
C GLU A 6 21.07 23.96 -7.92
N VAL A 7 19.94 23.72 -8.60
CA VAL A 7 19.91 23.00 -9.87
C VAL A 7 20.33 23.95 -11.01
N PRO A 8 21.47 23.71 -11.70
CA PRO A 8 22.08 24.68 -12.60
C PRO A 8 21.37 24.79 -13.96
N ARG A 9 20.59 23.78 -14.35
CA ARG A 9 19.85 23.74 -15.62
C ARG A 9 18.37 23.49 -15.35
N TYR A 10 17.51 24.29 -15.95
CA TYR A 10 16.07 24.15 -15.85
C TYR A 10 15.42 24.56 -17.17
N SER A 11 14.29 23.94 -17.48
CA SER A 11 13.46 24.29 -18.63
C SER A 11 11.99 24.07 -18.28
N SER A 12 11.11 24.80 -18.98
CA SER A 12 9.67 24.56 -18.98
C SER A 12 9.23 23.57 -20.07
N SER A 13 10.16 23.09 -20.89
CA SER A 13 9.92 22.08 -21.93
C SER A 13 10.29 20.70 -21.43
N LEU A 14 9.30 19.80 -21.36
CA LEU A 14 9.50 18.39 -21.02
C LEU A 14 10.56 17.74 -21.93
N GLU A 15 10.49 18.01 -23.24
CA GLU A 15 11.43 17.46 -24.21
C GLU A 15 12.86 17.95 -23.98
N GLU A 16 13.05 19.22 -23.59
CA GLU A 16 14.40 19.73 -23.30
C GLU A 16 15.00 19.07 -22.04
N VAL A 17 14.18 18.88 -21.01
CA VAL A 17 14.62 18.24 -19.76
C VAL A 17 14.96 16.76 -19.99
N VAL A 18 14.08 16.02 -20.68
CA VAL A 18 14.26 14.57 -20.91
C VAL A 18 15.44 14.29 -21.85
N ASN A 19 15.70 15.16 -22.83
CA ASN A 19 16.80 14.99 -23.78
C ASN A 19 18.13 15.60 -23.29
N ASP A 20 18.25 16.02 -22.03
CA ASP A 20 19.53 16.46 -21.48
C ASP A 20 20.57 15.32 -21.60
N PRO A 21 21.69 15.53 -22.32
CA PRO A 21 22.68 14.49 -22.52
C PRO A 21 23.38 14.06 -21.22
N GLU A 22 23.34 14.87 -20.16
CA GLU A 22 23.95 14.56 -18.86
C GLU A 22 22.97 13.93 -17.85
N ALA A 23 21.71 13.74 -18.21
CA ALA A 23 20.74 13.06 -17.34
C ALA A 23 20.71 11.56 -17.63
N ASP A 24 20.95 10.71 -16.63
CA ASP A 24 20.82 9.25 -16.78
C ASP A 24 19.39 8.75 -16.52
N ALA A 25 18.68 9.43 -15.62
CA ALA A 25 17.32 9.11 -15.21
C ALA A 25 16.42 10.36 -15.15
N VAL A 26 15.12 10.15 -15.33
CA VAL A 26 14.08 11.18 -15.21
C VAL A 26 13.12 10.78 -14.10
N ILE A 27 12.93 11.68 -13.13
CA ILE A 27 11.91 11.55 -12.08
C ILE A 27 10.66 12.33 -12.54
N ILE A 28 9.57 11.61 -12.77
CA ILE A 28 8.27 12.17 -13.13
C ILE A 28 7.48 12.39 -11.85
N ALA A 29 7.38 13.66 -11.43
CA ALA A 29 6.56 14.13 -10.31
C ALA A 29 5.54 15.18 -10.79
N LEU A 30 4.80 14.82 -11.84
CA LEU A 30 3.80 15.66 -12.51
C LEU A 30 2.39 15.30 -12.01
N PRO A 31 1.36 16.10 -12.31
CA PRO A 31 -0.03 15.65 -12.19
C PRO A 31 -0.28 14.33 -12.94
N ASN A 32 -1.14 13.46 -12.39
CA ASN A 32 -1.34 12.08 -12.85
C ASN A 32 -1.61 11.96 -14.36
N HIS A 33 -2.47 12.83 -14.93
CA HIS A 33 -2.80 12.84 -16.36
C HIS A 33 -1.61 13.09 -17.31
N LEU A 34 -0.47 13.57 -16.79
CA LEU A 34 0.74 13.83 -17.56
C LEU A 34 1.77 12.69 -17.48
N HIS A 35 1.57 11.70 -16.61
CA HIS A 35 2.52 10.61 -16.41
C HIS A 35 2.80 9.83 -17.71
N GLU A 36 1.76 9.40 -18.43
CA GLU A 36 1.91 8.61 -19.64
C GLU A 36 2.71 9.36 -20.72
N ALA A 37 2.39 10.63 -20.96
CA ALA A 37 3.10 11.44 -21.95
C ALA A 37 4.57 11.66 -21.59
N ALA A 38 4.87 11.84 -20.29
CA ALA A 38 6.23 11.99 -19.78
C ALA A 38 7.04 10.68 -19.85
N VAL A 39 6.42 9.54 -19.53
CA VAL A 39 7.04 8.22 -19.71
C VAL A 39 7.36 7.96 -21.18
N GLU A 40 6.44 8.27 -22.09
CA GLU A 40 6.67 8.12 -23.53
C GLU A 40 7.83 9.01 -24.03
N ALA A 41 8.01 10.21 -23.45
CA ALA A 41 9.18 11.04 -23.74
C ALA A 41 10.49 10.36 -23.30
N CYS A 42 10.52 9.78 -22.09
CA CYS A 42 11.67 9.04 -21.59
C CYS A 42 11.98 7.81 -22.46
N VAL A 43 10.95 7.09 -22.90
CA VAL A 43 11.07 5.95 -23.82
C VAL A 43 11.70 6.36 -25.15
N ARG A 44 11.29 7.49 -25.74
CA ARG A 44 11.88 8.02 -26.98
C ARG A 44 13.34 8.41 -26.79
N ALA A 45 13.67 9.04 -25.67
CA ALA A 45 15.02 9.49 -25.33
C ALA A 45 15.93 8.37 -24.77
N LYS A 46 15.38 7.17 -24.53
CA LYS A 46 16.09 6.02 -23.92
C LYS A 46 16.69 6.35 -22.54
N LYS A 47 15.97 7.13 -21.73
CA LYS A 47 16.35 7.47 -20.36
C LYS A 47 15.68 6.53 -19.37
N ALA A 48 16.36 6.21 -18.26
CA ALA A 48 15.71 5.56 -17.13
C ALA A 48 14.58 6.45 -16.59
N VAL A 49 13.52 5.83 -16.05
CA VAL A 49 12.34 6.59 -15.61
C VAL A 49 11.85 6.13 -14.24
N LEU A 50 11.70 7.08 -13.32
CA LEU A 50 11.08 6.87 -12.02
C LEU A 50 9.78 7.69 -11.98
N CYS A 51 8.63 7.05 -11.78
CA CYS A 51 7.33 7.74 -11.86
C CYS A 51 6.61 7.72 -10.51
N THR A 52 6.13 8.88 -10.07
CA THR A 52 5.30 9.00 -8.86
C THR A 52 4.02 8.20 -8.97
N LYS A 53 3.53 7.77 -7.82
CA LYS A 53 2.18 7.25 -7.62
C LYS A 53 1.08 8.25 -8.01
N PRO A 54 -0.11 7.74 -8.38
CA PRO A 54 -0.34 6.41 -8.96
C PRO A 54 0.41 6.28 -10.29
N LEU A 55 0.70 5.06 -10.76
CA LEU A 55 1.45 4.91 -12.02
C LEU A 55 0.68 5.55 -13.19
N GLY A 56 -0.60 5.21 -13.34
CA GLY A 56 -1.52 5.89 -14.25
C GLY A 56 -2.82 6.30 -13.54
N ARG A 57 -3.72 6.98 -14.25
CA ARG A 57 -5.07 7.29 -13.71
C ARG A 57 -5.97 6.06 -13.64
N ASN A 58 -5.65 5.02 -14.40
CA ASN A 58 -6.35 3.74 -14.48
C ASN A 58 -5.38 2.64 -14.93
N ALA A 59 -5.81 1.38 -14.88
CA ALA A 59 -4.97 0.24 -15.22
C ALA A 59 -4.58 0.20 -16.70
N ALA A 60 -5.40 0.75 -17.59
CA ALA A 60 -5.10 0.78 -19.02
C ALA A 60 -3.94 1.73 -19.35
N GLU A 61 -3.89 2.92 -18.72
CA GLU A 61 -2.75 3.84 -18.80
C GLU A 61 -1.48 3.20 -18.24
N ALA A 62 -1.57 2.67 -17.01
CA ALA A 62 -0.45 2.00 -16.33
C ALA A 62 0.12 0.83 -17.16
N LEU A 63 -0.74 0.02 -17.79
CA LEU A 63 -0.32 -1.08 -18.64
C LEU A 63 0.37 -0.62 -19.92
N ARG A 64 -0.09 0.48 -20.54
CA ARG A 64 0.59 1.05 -21.71
C ARG A 64 1.98 1.56 -21.34
N MET A 65 2.10 2.27 -20.22
CA MET A 65 3.38 2.74 -19.69
C MET A 65 4.33 1.57 -19.41
N LEU A 66 3.87 0.53 -18.69
CA LEU A 66 4.65 -0.70 -18.45
C LEU A 66 5.15 -1.33 -19.74
N ARG A 67 4.25 -1.57 -20.70
CA ARG A 67 4.61 -2.17 -22.00
C ARG A 67 5.62 -1.30 -22.77
N ALA A 68 5.49 0.02 -22.69
CA ALA A 68 6.38 0.95 -23.38
C ALA A 68 7.81 0.90 -22.82
N VAL A 69 7.96 0.97 -21.49
CA VAL A 69 9.28 0.93 -20.85
C VAL A 69 9.97 -0.42 -21.03
N GLU A 70 9.23 -1.53 -20.94
CA GLU A 70 9.76 -2.88 -21.16
C GLU A 70 10.17 -3.11 -22.61
N LYS A 71 9.34 -2.69 -23.56
CA LYS A 71 9.69 -2.75 -24.99
C LYS A 71 10.91 -1.89 -25.30
N ALA A 72 11.06 -0.77 -24.60
CA ALA A 72 12.21 0.12 -24.78
C ALA A 72 13.49 -0.42 -24.14
N GLY A 73 13.37 -1.34 -23.18
CA GLY A 73 14.50 -1.89 -22.41
C GLY A 73 15.15 -0.84 -21.50
N ILE A 74 14.37 0.10 -20.96
CA ILE A 74 14.87 1.14 -20.05
C ILE A 74 14.56 0.77 -18.60
N PHE A 75 15.44 1.16 -17.68
CA PHE A 75 15.19 1.01 -16.24
C PHE A 75 13.94 1.79 -15.85
N HIS A 76 13.08 1.19 -15.02
CA HIS A 76 11.84 1.80 -14.60
C HIS A 76 11.52 1.51 -13.12
N GLY A 77 11.16 2.54 -12.37
CA GLY A 77 10.80 2.46 -10.96
C GLY A 77 9.45 3.10 -10.66
N TYR A 78 8.63 2.42 -9.86
CA TYR A 78 7.38 2.97 -9.36
C TYR A 78 7.63 3.61 -7.98
N LEU A 79 7.44 4.92 -7.85
CA LEU A 79 7.77 5.64 -6.63
C LEU A 79 6.61 5.59 -5.62
N GLU A 80 6.54 4.46 -4.94
CA GLU A 80 5.58 4.12 -3.88
C GLU A 80 6.25 4.22 -2.51
N ASP A 81 6.45 5.47 -2.05
CA ASP A 81 7.27 5.82 -0.90
C ASP A 81 6.81 5.17 0.41
N LEU A 82 5.49 5.04 0.63
CA LEU A 82 4.95 4.46 1.86
C LEU A 82 5.22 2.95 2.00
N PHE A 83 5.52 2.25 0.90
CA PHE A 83 6.04 0.89 0.97
C PHE A 83 7.45 0.84 1.57
N TYR A 84 8.24 1.91 1.41
CA TYR A 84 9.63 2.02 1.84
C TYR A 84 9.81 2.63 3.24
N THR A 85 8.73 2.87 4.00
CA THR A 85 8.91 3.35 5.39
C THR A 85 9.70 2.32 6.21
N PRO A 86 10.59 2.74 7.12
CA PRO A 86 11.45 1.83 7.87
C PRO A 86 10.66 0.78 8.65
N LYS A 87 9.54 1.20 9.25
CA LYS A 87 8.66 0.33 10.04
C LYS A 87 7.97 -0.70 9.14
N THR A 88 7.41 -0.27 8.01
CA THR A 88 6.73 -1.15 7.05
C THR A 88 7.70 -2.15 6.44
N GLN A 89 8.87 -1.72 5.98
CA GLN A 89 9.92 -2.61 5.44
C GLN A 89 10.36 -3.66 6.45
N LYS A 90 10.63 -3.26 7.70
CA LYS A 90 11.02 -4.21 8.76
C LYS A 90 9.92 -5.22 9.04
N ALA A 91 8.67 -4.76 9.13
CA ALA A 91 7.51 -5.61 9.42
C ALA A 91 7.22 -6.60 8.28
N ILE A 92 7.27 -6.15 7.03
CA ILE A 92 7.15 -7.02 5.84
C ILE A 92 8.28 -8.05 5.83
N ALA A 93 9.52 -7.65 6.13
CA ALA A 93 10.65 -8.58 6.19
C ALA A 93 10.50 -9.63 7.29
N ASP A 94 9.96 -9.27 8.47
CA ASP A 94 9.64 -10.23 9.54
C ASP A 94 8.51 -11.19 9.12
N ALA A 95 7.45 -10.67 8.49
CA ALA A 95 6.36 -11.48 7.97
C ALA A 95 6.85 -12.48 6.91
N ARG A 96 7.68 -12.04 5.95
CA ARG A 96 8.31 -12.88 4.93
C ARG A 96 9.22 -13.97 5.54
N ARG A 97 9.84 -13.71 6.69
CA ARG A 97 10.62 -14.71 7.46
C ARG A 97 9.75 -15.69 8.26
N GLY A 98 8.42 -15.54 8.23
CA GLY A 98 7.49 -16.43 8.90
C GLY A 98 7.15 -16.05 10.34
N ALA A 99 7.55 -14.86 10.82
CA ALA A 99 7.27 -14.43 12.20
C ALA A 99 5.78 -14.35 12.53
N LEU A 100 4.92 -14.19 11.52
CA LEU A 100 3.46 -14.14 11.67
C LEU A 100 2.78 -15.43 11.17
N GLY A 101 3.53 -16.43 10.70
CA GLY A 101 2.97 -17.58 9.99
C GLY A 101 2.33 -17.16 8.65
N LYS A 102 1.19 -17.76 8.31
CA LYS A 102 0.43 -17.42 7.09
C LYS A 102 -0.36 -16.14 7.32
N ILE A 103 -0.17 -15.14 6.45
CA ILE A 103 -0.96 -13.91 6.48
C ILE A 103 -2.42 -14.22 6.12
N LEU A 104 -3.33 -13.81 7.00
CA LEU A 104 -4.77 -14.03 6.87
C LEU A 104 -5.48 -12.75 6.46
N TRP A 105 -5.05 -11.63 7.03
CA TRP A 105 -5.66 -10.33 6.82
C TRP A 105 -4.64 -9.21 6.97
N THR A 106 -4.75 -8.21 6.11
CA THR A 106 -4.03 -6.94 6.22
C THR A 106 -5.05 -5.82 6.21
N ARG A 107 -4.79 -4.75 6.96
CA ARG A 107 -5.47 -3.47 6.82
C ARG A 107 -4.43 -2.38 6.79
N SER A 108 -4.47 -1.57 5.75
CA SER A 108 -3.71 -0.33 5.67
C SER A 108 -4.67 0.83 5.59
N ARG A 109 -4.30 1.92 6.25
CA ARG A 109 -5.08 3.15 6.25
C ARG A 109 -4.18 4.33 5.99
N GLU A 110 -4.64 5.18 5.09
CA GLU A 110 -4.12 6.51 4.87
C GLU A 110 -5.27 7.51 4.88
N ALA A 111 -5.18 8.52 5.73
CA ALA A 111 -6.15 9.61 5.70
C ALA A 111 -5.57 10.93 6.18
N HIS A 112 -6.07 12.02 5.61
CA HIS A 112 -5.73 13.39 5.97
C HIS A 112 -6.84 14.35 5.53
N PRO A 113 -6.75 15.67 5.78
CA PRO A 113 -7.79 16.65 5.43
C PRO A 113 -7.96 16.97 3.93
N GLY A 114 -7.30 16.21 3.04
CA GLY A 114 -7.26 16.42 1.59
C GLY A 114 -5.90 16.90 1.03
N PRO A 115 -5.75 16.88 -0.31
CA PRO A 115 -4.54 17.27 -1.03
C PRO A 115 -4.36 18.80 -1.12
N HIS A 116 -3.14 19.24 -1.46
CA HIS A 116 -2.79 20.68 -1.51
C HIS A 116 -3.03 21.34 -2.87
N SER A 117 -2.89 20.59 -3.96
CA SER A 117 -2.99 21.13 -5.32
C SER A 117 -4.40 21.00 -5.90
N ASP A 118 -4.79 21.97 -6.73
CA ASP A 118 -6.11 22.06 -7.35
C ASP A 118 -6.43 20.88 -8.28
N TRP A 119 -5.45 20.40 -9.06
CA TRP A 119 -5.63 19.30 -10.01
C TRP A 119 -6.08 17.98 -9.39
N PHE A 120 -5.82 17.74 -8.10
CA PHE A 120 -6.34 16.56 -7.39
C PHE A 120 -7.87 16.58 -7.24
N TRP A 121 -8.47 17.75 -7.23
CA TRP A 121 -9.92 17.92 -7.06
C TRP A 121 -10.67 17.83 -8.40
N ASP A 122 -9.93 17.73 -9.52
CA ASP A 122 -10.47 17.45 -10.85
C ASP A 122 -10.33 15.95 -11.14
N LYS A 123 -11.49 15.27 -11.22
CA LYS A 123 -11.56 13.82 -11.45
C LYS A 123 -10.86 13.38 -12.73
N GLU A 124 -10.91 14.18 -13.79
CA GLU A 124 -10.31 13.81 -15.07
C GLU A 124 -8.78 13.96 -15.02
N MET A 125 -8.28 15.00 -14.35
CA MET A 125 -6.85 15.20 -14.17
C MET A 125 -6.22 14.18 -13.21
N ALA A 126 -6.91 13.86 -12.12
CA ALA A 126 -6.42 12.94 -11.10
C ALA A 126 -6.68 11.46 -11.44
N GLY A 127 -7.77 11.17 -12.14
CA GLY A 127 -8.30 9.81 -12.39
C GLY A 127 -9.39 9.38 -11.41
N GLY A 128 -9.52 10.08 -10.29
CA GLY A 128 -10.38 9.71 -9.17
C GLY A 128 -10.11 10.58 -7.95
N GLY A 129 -10.67 10.20 -6.80
CA GLY A 129 -10.50 10.92 -5.55
C GLY A 129 -9.56 10.20 -4.59
N ALA A 130 -10.01 10.02 -3.34
CA ALA A 130 -9.22 9.41 -2.28
C ALA A 130 -8.73 7.97 -2.59
N ILE A 131 -9.43 7.20 -3.44
CA ILE A 131 -8.96 5.87 -3.86
C ILE A 131 -7.69 6.00 -4.69
N ILE A 132 -7.70 6.80 -5.75
CA ILE A 132 -6.52 6.96 -6.63
C ILE A 132 -5.34 7.56 -5.88
N ASP A 133 -5.59 8.53 -5.00
CA ASP A 133 -4.52 9.23 -4.28
C ASP A 133 -3.92 8.37 -3.16
N LEU A 134 -4.75 7.70 -2.35
CA LEU A 134 -4.32 7.11 -1.09
C LEU A 134 -4.38 5.57 -1.10
N ALA A 135 -5.32 4.98 -1.84
CA ALA A 135 -5.45 3.52 -1.81
C ALA A 135 -4.32 2.84 -2.57
N CYS A 136 -3.63 3.53 -3.49
CA CYS A 136 -2.47 2.98 -4.16
C CYS A 136 -1.38 2.56 -3.15
N HIS A 137 -1.13 3.40 -2.15
CA HIS A 137 -0.23 3.11 -1.04
C HIS A 137 -0.72 1.91 -0.22
N CYS A 138 -1.97 1.98 0.26
CA CYS A 138 -2.55 0.94 1.11
C CYS A 138 -2.59 -0.44 0.43
N ILE A 139 -2.90 -0.47 -0.87
CA ILE A 139 -2.97 -1.69 -1.67
C ILE A 139 -1.56 -2.29 -1.79
N GLU A 140 -0.54 -1.50 -2.12
CA GLU A 140 0.82 -2.03 -2.29
C GLU A 140 1.40 -2.53 -0.96
N ILE A 141 1.20 -1.81 0.14
CA ILE A 141 1.58 -2.28 1.48
C ILE A 141 0.92 -3.63 1.79
N GLY A 142 -0.38 -3.76 1.52
CA GLY A 142 -1.11 -5.03 1.68
C GLY A 142 -0.53 -6.16 0.82
N ARG A 143 -0.19 -5.88 -0.46
CA ARG A 143 0.49 -6.83 -1.34
C ARG A 143 1.87 -7.23 -0.79
N GLY A 144 2.60 -6.29 -0.19
CA GLY A 144 3.88 -6.52 0.45
C GLY A 144 3.87 -7.58 1.55
N TYR A 145 2.86 -7.50 2.43
CA TYR A 145 2.66 -8.48 3.50
C TYR A 145 2.14 -9.83 2.97
N ILE A 146 1.13 -9.81 2.09
CA ILE A 146 0.50 -11.04 1.58
C ILE A 146 1.44 -11.82 0.66
N GLY A 147 2.29 -11.12 -0.08
CA GLY A 147 3.16 -11.63 -1.13
C GLY A 147 2.76 -11.05 -2.48
N LYS A 148 3.68 -10.31 -3.12
CA LYS A 148 3.46 -9.65 -4.42
C LYS A 148 3.21 -10.64 -5.57
N ASP A 149 3.61 -11.90 -5.37
CA ASP A 149 3.42 -13.02 -6.28
C ASP A 149 2.09 -13.76 -6.05
N ILE A 150 1.25 -13.32 -5.12
CA ILE A 150 -0.10 -13.87 -4.89
C ILE A 150 -1.12 -13.03 -5.65
N ARG A 151 -1.97 -13.69 -6.45
CA ARG A 151 -2.89 -13.01 -7.35
C ARG A 151 -4.05 -12.34 -6.58
N PRO A 152 -4.29 -11.03 -6.75
CA PRO A 152 -5.55 -10.41 -6.33
C PRO A 152 -6.67 -10.88 -7.26
N LEU A 153 -7.81 -11.30 -6.71
CA LEU A 153 -8.90 -11.93 -7.45
C LEU A 153 -10.06 -10.97 -7.70
N GLU A 154 -10.55 -10.34 -6.65
CA GLU A 154 -11.76 -9.50 -6.69
C GLU A 154 -11.78 -8.49 -5.54
N VAL A 155 -12.54 -7.42 -5.72
CA VAL A 155 -12.68 -6.31 -4.77
C VAL A 155 -14.15 -6.08 -4.43
N MET A 156 -14.43 -5.85 -3.15
CA MET A 156 -15.68 -5.25 -2.66
C MET A 156 -15.35 -3.87 -2.08
N CYS A 157 -15.97 -2.80 -2.58
CA CYS A 157 -15.66 -1.43 -2.18
C CYS A 157 -16.91 -0.60 -1.93
N TRP A 158 -16.87 0.19 -0.86
CA TRP A 158 -17.74 1.35 -0.68
C TRP A 158 -16.90 2.61 -0.90
N ALA A 159 -17.47 3.59 -1.61
CA ALA A 159 -16.86 4.88 -1.87
C ALA A 159 -17.96 5.94 -1.99
N ASP A 160 -17.73 7.13 -1.46
CA ASP A 160 -18.69 8.22 -1.49
C ASP A 160 -18.05 9.60 -1.28
N THR A 161 -18.82 10.63 -1.58
CA THR A 161 -18.48 12.04 -1.35
C THR A 161 -19.28 12.56 -0.17
N GLN A 162 -18.62 12.78 0.96
CA GLN A 162 -19.27 13.07 2.24
C GLN A 162 -19.15 14.53 2.68
N VAL A 163 -18.03 15.20 2.36
CA VAL A 163 -17.71 16.54 2.88
C VAL A 163 -17.26 17.50 1.78
N LYS A 164 -16.47 17.02 0.83
CA LYS A 164 -15.83 17.85 -0.20
C LYS A 164 -16.79 17.98 -1.39
N PRO A 165 -17.11 19.20 -1.88
CA PRO A 165 -18.05 19.38 -2.98
C PRO A 165 -17.36 19.10 -4.33
N ILE A 166 -17.06 17.83 -4.61
CA ILE A 166 -16.33 17.35 -5.79
C ILE A 166 -17.06 16.19 -6.47
N ASP A 167 -16.73 15.94 -7.74
CA ASP A 167 -17.33 14.86 -8.53
C ASP A 167 -16.72 13.47 -8.26
N ALA A 168 -15.59 13.43 -7.55
CA ALA A 168 -14.92 12.21 -7.10
C ALA A 168 -15.24 11.90 -5.62
N GLU A 169 -14.85 10.73 -5.14
CA GLU A 169 -15.01 10.31 -3.75
C GLU A 169 -13.98 10.95 -2.81
N ASP A 170 -14.40 11.32 -1.60
CA ASP A 170 -13.50 11.80 -0.54
C ASP A 170 -13.31 10.77 0.59
N ASN A 171 -14.02 9.64 0.52
CA ASN A 171 -13.93 8.51 1.45
C ASN A 171 -14.14 7.19 0.72
N ALA A 172 -13.35 6.17 1.08
CA ALA A 172 -13.59 4.81 0.62
C ALA A 172 -13.05 3.75 1.60
N ILE A 173 -13.67 2.57 1.56
CA ILE A 173 -13.21 1.35 2.24
C ILE A 173 -13.37 0.19 1.26
N GLY A 174 -12.31 -0.56 1.01
CA GLY A 174 -12.34 -1.71 0.12
C GLY A 174 -11.68 -2.95 0.71
N LEU A 175 -12.17 -4.11 0.28
CA LEU A 175 -11.64 -5.44 0.60
C LEU A 175 -11.17 -6.10 -0.69
N VAL A 176 -9.92 -6.55 -0.74
CA VAL A 176 -9.30 -7.27 -1.85
C VAL A 176 -9.10 -8.72 -1.44
N ARG A 177 -9.68 -9.66 -2.17
CA ARG A 177 -9.48 -11.09 -1.95
C ARG A 177 -8.33 -11.61 -2.80
N TYR A 178 -7.45 -12.39 -2.19
CA TYR A 178 -6.29 -13.00 -2.84
C TYR A 178 -6.47 -14.51 -3.05
N GLU A 179 -5.71 -15.07 -3.99
CA GLU A 179 -5.77 -16.49 -4.37
C GLU A 179 -5.46 -17.43 -3.20
N ASN A 180 -4.51 -17.08 -2.33
CA ASN A 180 -4.16 -17.85 -1.13
C ASN A 180 -5.22 -17.78 0.00
N GLY A 181 -6.30 -17.03 -0.20
CA GLY A 181 -7.40 -16.83 0.75
C GLY A 181 -7.23 -15.64 1.69
N ALA A 182 -6.11 -14.91 1.64
CA ALA A 182 -5.94 -13.69 2.42
C ALA A 182 -6.87 -12.57 1.94
N ILE A 183 -7.23 -11.66 2.85
CA ILE A 183 -7.99 -10.45 2.54
C ILE A 183 -7.14 -9.22 2.88
N SER A 184 -6.98 -8.30 1.95
CA SER A 184 -6.45 -6.96 2.27
C SER A 184 -7.60 -5.95 2.37
N GLN A 185 -7.53 -5.06 3.34
CA GLN A 185 -8.42 -3.92 3.50
C GLN A 185 -7.64 -2.62 3.29
N PHE A 186 -8.15 -1.74 2.44
CA PHE A 186 -7.73 -0.34 2.44
C PHE A 186 -8.85 0.53 3.01
N GLU A 187 -8.46 1.56 3.75
CA GLU A 187 -9.34 2.61 4.25
C GLU A 187 -8.72 3.96 3.94
N VAL A 188 -9.44 4.80 3.20
CA VAL A 188 -8.90 6.07 2.70
C VAL A 188 -9.88 7.22 2.89
N SER A 189 -9.36 8.39 3.25
CA SER A 189 -10.19 9.57 3.48
C SER A 189 -9.44 10.89 3.34
N TRP A 190 -10.04 11.82 2.58
CA TRP A 190 -9.69 13.25 2.53
C TRP A 190 -10.46 14.10 3.56
N THR A 191 -11.21 13.45 4.44
CA THR A 191 -12.06 14.12 5.43
C THR A 191 -11.61 13.87 6.86
N PHE A 192 -10.52 13.12 7.04
CA PHE A 192 -9.93 12.90 8.34
C PHE A 192 -9.35 14.20 8.90
N ARG A 193 -9.54 14.41 10.20
CA ARG A 193 -9.14 15.61 10.92
C ARG A 193 -8.11 15.24 11.99
N GLY A 194 -7.15 16.13 12.23
CA GLY A 194 -6.13 15.94 13.26
C GLY A 194 -4.77 15.43 12.77
N GLY A 195 -4.47 15.56 11.47
CA GLY A 195 -3.15 15.26 10.90
C GLY A 195 -3.20 14.19 9.82
N LEU A 196 -2.01 13.71 9.44
CA LEU A 196 -1.82 12.56 8.56
C LEU A 196 -1.85 11.27 9.37
N ASP A 197 -2.69 10.32 8.98
CA ASP A 197 -2.87 9.06 9.69
C ASP A 197 -2.52 7.89 8.78
N LEU A 198 -1.27 7.43 8.92
CA LEU A 198 -0.69 6.27 8.25
C LEU A 198 -0.50 5.14 9.25
N ARG A 199 -1.27 4.06 9.09
CA ARG A 199 -1.14 2.89 9.96
C ARG A 199 -1.53 1.58 9.27
N ASP A 200 -0.91 0.51 9.75
CA ASP A 200 -1.16 -0.85 9.27
C ASP A 200 -1.48 -1.78 10.44
N GLU A 201 -2.40 -2.70 10.21
CA GLU A 201 -2.79 -3.80 11.10
C GLU A 201 -2.71 -5.09 10.28
N VAL A 202 -1.91 -6.07 10.73
CA VAL A 202 -1.74 -7.34 10.00
C VAL A 202 -1.93 -8.50 10.94
N MET A 203 -2.74 -9.47 10.53
CA MET A 203 -2.97 -10.71 11.26
C MET A 203 -2.48 -11.89 10.42
N GLY A 204 -1.55 -12.65 10.99
CA GLY A 204 -1.18 -13.97 10.52
C GLY A 204 -1.62 -15.06 11.47
N SER A 205 -1.36 -16.31 11.10
CA SER A 205 -1.73 -17.49 11.90
C SER A 205 -0.99 -17.60 13.23
N GLU A 206 0.21 -17.02 13.33
CA GLU A 206 1.11 -17.13 14.50
C GLU A 206 1.42 -15.78 15.14
N GLY A 207 0.93 -14.66 14.59
CA GLY A 207 1.25 -13.34 15.13
C GLY A 207 0.50 -12.19 14.47
N THR A 208 0.67 -11.00 15.06
CA THR A 208 0.01 -9.76 14.63
C THR A 208 1.01 -8.61 14.61
N VAL A 209 0.86 -7.69 13.65
CA VAL A 209 1.62 -6.44 13.56
C VAL A 209 0.68 -5.24 13.66
N TRP A 210 1.14 -4.20 14.35
CA TRP A 210 0.56 -2.87 14.39
C TRP A 210 1.66 -1.85 14.08
N VAL A 211 1.51 -1.10 13.00
CA VAL A 211 2.44 -0.04 12.60
C VAL A 211 1.72 1.30 12.63
N ASN A 212 2.36 2.33 13.18
CA ASN A 212 1.88 3.71 13.09
C ASN A 212 3.06 4.62 12.71
N ASN A 213 2.91 5.33 11.59
CA ASN A 213 3.98 6.16 11.05
C ASN A 213 3.85 7.65 11.43
N PHE A 214 2.67 8.15 11.82
CA PHE A 214 2.45 9.59 12.06
C PHE A 214 1.76 9.96 13.39
N LEU A 215 0.57 9.43 13.70
CA LEU A 215 -0.19 9.91 14.87
C LEU A 215 0.17 9.25 16.21
N ARG A 216 0.76 8.06 16.21
CA ARG A 216 1.08 7.30 17.44
C ARG A 216 2.47 6.72 17.38
N THR A 217 3.43 7.57 17.06
CA THR A 217 4.85 7.24 16.90
C THR A 217 5.61 7.16 18.24
N GLY A 218 4.95 7.49 19.35
CA GLY A 218 5.58 7.65 20.66
C GLY A 218 6.15 9.06 20.89
N PHE A 219 5.93 9.99 19.95
CA PHE A 219 6.28 11.39 20.09
C PHE A 219 5.01 12.25 20.10
N GLU A 220 4.70 12.83 21.26
CA GLU A 220 3.55 13.72 21.45
C GLU A 220 4.04 15.08 21.94
N MET A 221 3.43 16.16 21.45
CA MET A 221 3.80 17.52 21.80
C MET A 221 2.57 18.36 22.10
N TYR A 222 2.59 19.12 23.20
CA TYR A 222 1.61 20.17 23.44
C TYR A 222 2.17 21.53 23.01
N SER A 223 1.38 22.28 22.23
CA SER A 223 1.69 23.67 21.87
C SER A 223 0.52 24.58 22.22
N SER A 224 0.83 25.81 22.67
CA SER A 224 -0.19 26.86 22.87
C SER A 224 -0.55 27.61 21.59
N GLY A 225 0.08 27.29 20.47
CA GLY A 225 -0.08 27.97 19.17
C GLY A 225 0.65 29.31 19.03
N LYS A 226 1.14 29.93 20.13
CA LYS A 226 1.77 31.26 20.08
C LYS A 226 3.06 31.33 19.24
N GLY A 227 3.80 30.22 19.14
CA GLY A 227 5.04 30.15 18.36
C GLY A 227 4.80 30.14 16.85
N ASN A 228 3.61 29.73 16.40
CA ASN A 228 3.20 29.61 15.00
C ASN A 228 4.25 28.95 14.07
N THR A 229 4.87 27.87 14.54
CA THR A 229 5.84 27.07 13.78
C THR A 229 5.17 25.82 13.22
N TYR A 230 5.71 25.28 12.12
CA TYR A 230 5.36 23.93 11.66
C TYR A 230 5.74 22.89 12.73
N VAL A 231 4.83 21.96 13.02
CA VAL A 231 5.04 20.92 14.05
C VAL A 231 4.77 19.52 13.51
N ALA A 232 3.70 19.33 12.73
CA ALA A 232 3.32 18.03 12.23
C ALA A 232 2.64 18.14 10.87
N GLU A 233 2.96 17.19 9.99
CA GLU A 233 2.40 17.10 8.64
C GLU A 233 0.87 16.96 8.66
N LYS A 234 0.21 17.68 7.75
CA LYS A 234 -1.26 17.78 7.61
C LYS A 234 -2.01 18.22 8.88
N ALA A 235 -1.34 18.74 9.90
CA ALA A 235 -2.00 19.30 11.07
C ALA A 235 -2.77 20.58 10.68
N GLU A 236 -4.05 20.64 11.03
CA GLU A 236 -4.92 21.79 10.72
C GLU A 236 -4.74 22.96 11.68
N SER A 237 -4.03 22.73 12.80
CA SER A 237 -3.82 23.68 13.89
C SER A 237 -2.45 23.42 14.54
N ASN A 238 -1.79 24.50 14.96
CA ASN A 238 -0.53 24.46 15.74
C ASN A 238 -0.77 24.57 17.25
N ASN A 239 -2.01 24.42 17.72
CA ASN A 239 -2.43 24.51 19.12
C ASN A 239 -3.07 23.20 19.60
N GLY A 240 -2.80 22.83 20.85
CA GLY A 240 -3.25 21.60 21.48
C GLY A 240 -2.19 20.50 21.47
N TRP A 241 -2.63 19.25 21.63
CA TRP A 241 -1.80 18.07 21.45
C TRP A 241 -1.60 17.78 19.96
N LEU A 242 -0.34 17.58 19.58
CA LEU A 242 0.16 17.38 18.23
C LEU A 242 1.04 16.14 18.22
N PHE A 243 1.18 15.52 17.05
CA PHE A 243 1.86 14.24 16.86
C PHE A 243 2.98 14.41 15.83
N PRO A 244 4.08 15.09 16.22
CA PRO A 244 5.21 15.29 15.33
C PRO A 244 5.92 13.98 15.01
N VAL A 245 6.60 13.99 13.87
CA VAL A 245 7.48 12.91 13.43
C VAL A 245 8.92 13.44 13.41
N GLY A 246 9.87 12.63 13.89
CA GLY A 246 11.25 13.09 14.09
C GLY A 246 11.96 13.48 12.79
N ASP A 247 11.91 12.62 11.77
CA ASP A 247 12.42 12.87 10.42
C ASP A 247 11.34 12.42 9.42
N GLU A 248 10.48 13.36 9.01
CA GLU A 248 9.35 13.08 8.11
C GLU A 248 9.81 12.51 6.77
N VAL A 249 10.93 12.98 6.21
CA VAL A 249 11.46 12.47 4.93
C VAL A 249 11.88 11.02 5.05
N HIS A 250 12.46 10.64 6.19
CA HIS A 250 12.84 9.26 6.47
C HIS A 250 11.62 8.37 6.76
N GLU A 251 10.65 8.88 7.52
CA GLU A 251 9.46 8.14 7.94
C GLU A 251 8.41 8.01 6.83
N LEU A 252 8.46 8.86 5.80
CA LEU A 252 7.74 8.69 4.53
C LEU A 252 8.45 7.73 3.56
N GLY A 253 9.64 7.22 3.89
CA GLY A 253 10.31 6.19 3.10
C GLY A 253 11.14 6.71 1.92
N TYR A 254 11.12 8.01 1.59
CA TYR A 254 11.81 8.58 0.42
C TYR A 254 13.29 8.18 0.33
N ARG A 255 14.03 8.24 1.45
CA ARG A 255 15.45 7.88 1.45
C ARG A 255 15.68 6.42 1.07
N HIS A 256 14.89 5.50 1.62
CA HIS A 256 15.01 4.07 1.33
C HIS A 256 14.56 3.75 -0.10
N MET A 257 13.48 4.38 -0.56
CA MET A 257 12.99 4.25 -1.93
C MET A 257 14.06 4.68 -2.94
N PHE A 258 14.60 5.91 -2.82
CA PHE A 258 15.62 6.37 -3.76
C PHE A 258 16.93 5.58 -3.65
N THR A 259 17.29 5.10 -2.45
CA THR A 259 18.46 4.21 -2.30
C THR A 259 18.24 2.92 -3.09
N ASP A 260 17.11 2.23 -2.91
CA ASP A 260 16.78 1.00 -3.65
C ASP A 260 16.75 1.22 -5.16
N MET A 261 16.11 2.30 -5.62
CA MET A 261 16.00 2.63 -7.04
C MET A 261 17.36 2.91 -7.68
N LEU A 262 18.19 3.74 -7.05
CA LEU A 262 19.48 4.14 -7.60
C LEU A 262 20.51 3.02 -7.48
N ASP A 263 20.55 2.30 -6.35
CA ASP A 263 21.44 1.14 -6.20
C ASP A 263 21.08 0.04 -7.21
N SER A 264 19.78 -0.20 -7.45
CA SER A 264 19.33 -1.17 -8.45
C SER A 264 19.69 -0.74 -9.87
N MET A 265 19.60 0.56 -10.17
CA MET A 265 20.02 1.10 -11.46
C MET A 265 21.53 0.94 -11.68
N ASP A 266 22.35 1.26 -10.67
CA ASP A 266 23.82 1.13 -10.74
C ASP A 266 24.26 -0.34 -10.86
N GLN A 267 23.50 -1.27 -10.27
CA GLN A 267 23.82 -2.70 -10.23
C GLN A 267 23.17 -3.51 -11.36
N ASP A 268 22.36 -2.89 -12.21
CA ASP A 268 21.55 -3.55 -13.24
C ASP A 268 20.63 -4.65 -12.65
N THR A 269 20.03 -4.35 -11.50
CA THR A 269 19.05 -5.21 -10.82
C THR A 269 17.65 -4.59 -10.84
N VAL A 270 16.66 -5.39 -10.44
CA VAL A 270 15.26 -4.94 -10.37
C VAL A 270 15.01 -4.34 -8.99
N PRO A 271 14.51 -3.09 -8.89
CA PRO A 271 14.11 -2.51 -7.59
C PRO A 271 12.86 -3.21 -7.05
N GLU A 272 12.58 -3.03 -5.76
CA GLU A 272 11.45 -3.69 -5.10
C GLU A 272 10.07 -3.21 -5.62
N GLU A 273 10.00 -1.97 -6.13
CA GLU A 273 8.82 -1.38 -6.78
C GLU A 273 9.08 -1.05 -8.25
N THR A 274 8.34 -1.68 -9.16
CA THR A 274 8.47 -1.46 -10.60
C THR A 274 7.15 -0.97 -11.20
N PHE A 275 7.16 -0.58 -12.49
CA PHE A 275 5.92 -0.27 -13.20
C PHE A 275 4.94 -1.46 -13.23
N TYR A 276 5.42 -2.69 -13.04
CA TYR A 276 4.54 -3.85 -12.94
C TYR A 276 3.71 -3.78 -11.66
N ASP A 277 4.30 -3.38 -10.53
CA ASP A 277 3.59 -3.20 -9.26
C ASP A 277 2.55 -2.09 -9.35
N GLY A 278 2.93 -0.93 -9.88
CA GLY A 278 1.99 0.17 -10.15
C GLY A 278 0.82 -0.26 -11.05
N TYR A 279 1.06 -1.10 -12.07
CA TYR A 279 -0.01 -1.67 -12.90
C TYR A 279 -0.96 -2.58 -12.12
N ILE A 280 -0.45 -3.48 -11.27
CA ILE A 280 -1.30 -4.35 -10.44
C ILE A 280 -2.14 -3.49 -9.48
N VAL A 281 -1.54 -2.48 -8.85
CA VAL A 281 -2.23 -1.55 -7.95
C VAL A 281 -3.35 -0.80 -8.67
N ASN A 282 -3.08 -0.24 -9.85
CA ASN A 282 -4.11 0.41 -10.67
C ASN A 282 -5.25 -0.56 -11.05
N ALA A 283 -4.96 -1.82 -11.38
CA ALA A 283 -6.00 -2.81 -11.68
C ALA A 283 -6.91 -3.14 -10.49
N ILE A 284 -6.35 -3.16 -9.27
CA ILE A 284 -7.13 -3.33 -8.04
C ILE A 284 -8.01 -2.10 -7.81
N MET A 285 -7.50 -0.88 -8.03
CA MET A 285 -8.28 0.36 -7.91
C MET A 285 -9.41 0.44 -8.94
N ASP A 286 -9.19 0.03 -10.19
CA ASP A 286 -10.24 -0.04 -11.22
C ASP A 286 -11.38 -0.98 -10.78
N ALA A 287 -11.04 -2.14 -10.20
CA ALA A 287 -12.03 -3.07 -9.64
C ALA A 287 -12.76 -2.47 -8.42
N ALA A 288 -12.07 -1.68 -7.59
CA ALA A 288 -12.69 -0.96 -6.48
C ALA A 288 -13.73 0.06 -6.96
N TYR A 289 -13.41 0.85 -8.00
CA TYR A 289 -14.37 1.77 -8.60
C TYR A 289 -15.58 1.06 -9.19
N LEU A 290 -15.35 -0.03 -9.93
CA LEU A 290 -16.44 -0.83 -10.47
C LEU A 290 -17.32 -1.37 -9.35
N SER A 291 -16.72 -1.92 -8.28
CA SER A 291 -17.44 -2.44 -7.12
C SER A 291 -18.26 -1.35 -6.41
N ALA A 292 -17.70 -0.16 -6.24
CA ALA A 292 -18.41 0.97 -5.65
C ALA A 292 -19.64 1.37 -6.48
N GLN A 293 -19.62 1.17 -7.80
CA GLN A 293 -20.77 1.42 -8.68
C GLN A 293 -21.78 0.27 -8.65
N THR A 294 -21.32 -0.97 -8.77
CA THR A 294 -22.20 -2.16 -8.91
C THR A 294 -22.70 -2.72 -7.59
N LYS A 295 -22.06 -2.34 -6.47
CA LYS A 295 -22.29 -2.84 -5.11
C LYS A 295 -22.08 -4.36 -4.99
N LYS A 296 -21.14 -4.91 -5.76
CA LYS A 296 -20.82 -6.34 -5.83
C LYS A 296 -19.32 -6.57 -5.69
N TRP A 297 -18.93 -7.83 -5.47
CA TRP A 297 -17.54 -8.24 -5.70
C TRP A 297 -17.25 -8.16 -7.19
N GLU A 298 -16.22 -7.41 -7.56
CA GLU A 298 -15.83 -7.20 -8.95
C GLU A 298 -14.43 -7.74 -9.20
N PRO A 299 -14.18 -8.44 -10.32
CA PRO A 299 -12.91 -9.09 -10.58
C PRO A 299 -11.79 -8.08 -10.83
N VAL A 300 -10.59 -8.42 -10.37
CA VAL A 300 -9.37 -7.69 -10.74
C VAL A 300 -8.91 -8.16 -12.11
N MET A 301 -9.02 -7.27 -13.10
CA MET A 301 -8.71 -7.57 -14.49
C MET A 301 -7.21 -7.38 -14.77
N LEU A 302 -6.48 -8.49 -14.86
CA LEU A 302 -5.05 -8.50 -15.16
C LEU A 302 -4.76 -9.15 -16.52
N GLU A 303 -4.43 -8.34 -17.52
CA GLU A 303 -3.95 -8.79 -18.82
C GLU A 303 -2.57 -9.44 -18.73
N VAL A 304 -1.74 -8.96 -17.79
CA VAL A 304 -0.39 -9.48 -17.55
C VAL A 304 -0.30 -9.91 -16.09
N TRP A 305 0.05 -11.17 -15.85
CA TRP A 305 0.31 -11.70 -14.51
C TRP A 305 1.56 -12.56 -14.52
N ARG A 306 2.47 -12.25 -13.59
CA ARG A 306 3.82 -12.84 -13.47
C ARG A 306 4.05 -13.58 -12.15
N GLY A 307 3.09 -13.49 -11.23
CA GLY A 307 3.16 -14.20 -9.94
C GLY A 307 2.80 -15.68 -10.08
N LYS A 308 2.62 -16.33 -8.92
CA LYS A 308 2.19 -17.72 -8.84
C LYS A 308 0.81 -17.89 -9.46
N THR A 309 0.54 -19.10 -9.93
CA THR A 309 -0.78 -19.51 -10.44
C THR A 309 -1.18 -20.79 -9.75
N SER A 310 -2.48 -21.00 -9.55
CA SER A 310 -3.01 -22.17 -8.85
C SER A 310 -2.47 -22.29 -7.43
N VAL A 311 -2.41 -21.17 -6.71
CA VAL A 311 -1.99 -21.16 -5.29
C VAL A 311 -3.05 -21.90 -4.49
N GLU A 312 -2.67 -23.05 -3.92
CA GLU A 312 -3.58 -23.79 -3.05
C GLU A 312 -3.90 -22.98 -1.80
N LYS A 313 -5.17 -23.04 -1.39
CA LYS A 313 -5.59 -22.52 -0.10
C LYS A 313 -5.17 -23.53 0.94
N ASP A 314 -3.94 -23.42 1.46
CA ASP A 314 -3.51 -24.26 2.57
C ASP A 314 -4.48 -24.09 3.74
N ASP A 315 -5.14 -25.17 4.11
CA ASP A 315 -5.96 -25.24 5.32
C ASP A 315 -5.02 -25.30 6.52
N LEU A 316 -5.09 -24.30 7.39
CA LEU A 316 -4.30 -24.22 8.62
C LEU A 316 -4.86 -25.10 9.75
N PHE A 317 -5.60 -26.15 9.41
CA PHE A 317 -6.18 -27.03 10.42
C PHE A 317 -5.05 -27.78 11.12
N ARG A 318 -4.96 -27.60 12.44
CA ARG A 318 -4.00 -28.33 13.27
C ARG A 318 -4.57 -29.70 13.59
N ASP A 319 -3.84 -30.75 13.28
CA ASP A 319 -4.19 -32.08 13.75
C ASP A 319 -4.03 -32.15 15.28
N TYR A 320 -5.03 -32.73 15.93
CA TYR A 320 -4.92 -33.14 17.33
C TYR A 320 -4.44 -34.60 17.43
N ASP A 321 -5.06 -35.47 16.63
CA ASP A 321 -4.68 -36.87 16.41
C ASP A 321 -5.19 -37.33 15.02
N GLU A 322 -5.17 -38.65 14.76
CA GLU A 322 -5.66 -39.22 13.50
C GLU A 322 -7.15 -38.96 13.24
N GLN A 323 -7.96 -38.83 14.30
CA GLN A 323 -9.43 -38.70 14.22
C GLN A 323 -9.91 -37.26 14.31
N TYR A 324 -9.15 -36.36 14.95
CA TYR A 324 -9.59 -35.01 15.27
C TYR A 324 -8.65 -33.91 14.78
N TYR A 325 -9.23 -32.82 14.29
CA TYR A 325 -8.57 -31.51 14.24
C TYR A 325 -8.73 -30.80 15.59
N LEU A 326 -7.69 -30.09 16.01
CA LEU A 326 -7.73 -29.15 17.13
C LEU A 326 -8.41 -27.85 16.68
N ILE A 327 -9.51 -27.47 17.33
CA ILE A 327 -10.13 -26.14 17.15
C ILE A 327 -9.51 -25.14 18.12
N LYS A 328 -9.45 -25.51 19.41
CA LYS A 328 -9.01 -24.61 20.48
C LYS A 328 -8.49 -25.40 21.67
N GLU A 329 -7.47 -24.87 22.33
CA GLU A 329 -7.02 -25.29 23.64
C GLU A 329 -7.02 -24.07 24.58
N GLU A 330 -7.57 -24.21 25.79
CA GLU A 330 -7.55 -23.15 26.79
C GLU A 330 -7.42 -23.69 28.21
N ARG A 331 -6.70 -22.96 29.07
CA ARG A 331 -6.69 -23.21 30.51
C ARG A 331 -7.89 -22.50 31.14
N THR A 332 -8.77 -23.26 31.80
CA THR A 332 -9.92 -22.70 32.51
C THR A 332 -9.49 -21.93 33.76
N HIS A 333 -10.38 -21.09 34.29
CA HIS A 333 -10.10 -20.31 35.51
C HIS A 333 -9.89 -21.19 36.76
N TYR A 334 -10.28 -22.46 36.73
CA TYR A 334 -10.04 -23.48 37.77
C TYR A 334 -8.86 -24.40 37.43
N GLY A 335 -8.04 -24.04 36.44
CA GLY A 335 -6.75 -24.67 36.17
C GLY A 335 -6.80 -25.94 35.32
N THR A 336 -7.96 -26.35 34.79
CA THR A 336 -8.07 -27.53 33.91
C THR A 336 -7.77 -27.14 32.45
N MET A 337 -7.17 -28.04 31.67
CA MET A 337 -7.00 -27.81 30.23
C MET A 337 -8.25 -28.30 29.50
N LYS A 338 -8.91 -27.39 28.79
CA LYS A 338 -10.06 -27.69 27.94
C LYS A 338 -9.61 -27.70 26.48
N VAL A 339 -9.95 -28.76 25.75
CA VAL A 339 -9.75 -28.84 24.30
C VAL A 339 -11.08 -28.98 23.58
N ILE A 340 -11.22 -28.26 22.48
CA ILE A 340 -12.34 -28.36 21.55
C ILE A 340 -11.81 -28.96 20.26
N LEU A 341 -12.41 -30.07 19.83
CA LEU A 341 -11.94 -30.91 18.74
C LEU A 341 -13.03 -31.07 17.69
N LYS A 342 -12.65 -31.17 16.41
CA LYS A 342 -13.56 -31.50 15.30
C LYS A 342 -13.20 -32.86 14.72
N ASN A 343 -14.14 -33.81 14.71
CA ASN A 343 -13.93 -35.10 14.08
C ASN A 343 -13.72 -34.92 12.56
N LYS A 344 -12.63 -35.47 12.02
CA LYS A 344 -12.25 -35.29 10.61
C LYS A 344 -13.24 -35.96 9.65
N LEU A 345 -13.88 -37.05 10.06
CA LEU A 345 -14.80 -37.82 9.23
C LEU A 345 -16.25 -37.35 9.39
N THR A 346 -16.72 -37.18 10.63
CA THR A 346 -18.14 -36.85 10.90
C THR A 346 -18.41 -35.35 10.91
N GLY A 347 -17.38 -34.52 11.16
CA GLY A 347 -17.52 -33.09 11.33
C GLY A 347 -18.04 -32.66 12.71
N ASP A 348 -18.35 -33.61 13.60
CA ASP A 348 -18.85 -33.33 14.95
C ASP A 348 -17.82 -32.58 15.78
N ILE A 349 -18.31 -31.65 16.61
CA ILE A 349 -17.49 -30.91 17.55
C ILE A 349 -17.66 -31.52 18.93
N VAL A 350 -16.54 -31.88 19.56
CA VAL A 350 -16.51 -32.42 20.92
C VAL A 350 -15.65 -31.57 21.83
N GLU A 351 -16.02 -31.56 23.09
CA GLU A 351 -15.28 -30.93 24.17
C GLU A 351 -14.68 -32.00 25.08
N GLN A 352 -13.42 -31.84 25.46
CA GLN A 352 -12.75 -32.71 26.41
C GLN A 352 -11.99 -31.88 27.44
N GLU A 353 -12.06 -32.29 28.71
CA GLU A 353 -11.25 -31.73 29.79
C GLU A 353 -10.08 -32.68 30.08
N LYS A 354 -8.87 -32.14 30.15
CA LYS A 354 -7.66 -32.83 30.61
C LYS A 354 -7.27 -32.28 31.98
N PRO A 355 -7.08 -33.14 32.99
CA PRO A 355 -6.39 -32.75 34.22
C PRO A 355 -5.02 -32.19 33.83
N THR A 356 -4.68 -30.98 34.30
CA THR A 356 -3.30 -30.50 34.21
C THR A 356 -2.44 -31.43 35.06
N GLY A 357 -1.58 -32.22 34.43
CA GLY A 357 -0.55 -32.95 35.16
C GLY A 357 0.34 -31.96 35.91
N ASP A 358 0.61 -32.25 37.18
CA ASP A 358 1.68 -31.60 37.94
C ASP A 358 3.01 -31.84 37.20
N THR A 359 3.53 -30.81 36.54
CA THR A 359 4.93 -30.73 36.09
C THR A 359 5.51 -29.41 36.50
#